data_AF-A0A6L4A9H7-F1
#
_entry.id   AF-A0A6L4A9H7-F1
#
_cell.length_a   1.000
_cell.length_b   1.000
_cell.length_c   1.000
_cell.angle_alpha   90.00
_cell.angle_beta   90.00
_cell.angle_gamma   90.00
#
_symmetry.space_group_name_H-M   'P 1'
#
loop_
_entity.id
_entity.type
_entity.pdbx_description
1 polymer ?
#
loop_
_entity_poly.entity_id
_entity_poly.type
_entity_poly.pdbx_seq_one_letter_code
_entity_poly.pdbx_strand_id
1 'polypeptide(L)'
;MPSHHVFLVLGSNINPVENFRACLKLLQENFDIWNLSPVYETPPVGFTEQAPFLNAAVEVITELDPASVKTILQSIENQLGRVRDPNNKNAPRTIDLDIALWDKAVFTYGEKNWQVPDPDILRFIHLARPLADLAPDYVYPDSTDTLAKIAEKLPIHGITRRDDVWADLPFLLRISVDFNALSLDGKMVRINTDIHQYLLNILHPGLRVILYASHDLEVEAMIHCEQDSQGQDWWYGIPDWDTMHDL
;
A
#
# COMPACT_ATOMS: atom_id res chain seq x y z
N MET A 1 19.98 -1.70 7.89
CA MET A 1 20.20 -0.45 7.10
C MET A 1 19.03 0.50 7.43
N PRO A 2 19.00 1.79 7.06
CA PRO A 2 17.77 2.57 7.25
C PRO A 2 16.61 1.89 6.50
N SER A 3 15.43 1.87 7.11
CA SER A 3 14.19 1.45 6.46
C SER A 3 13.66 2.58 5.57
N HIS A 4 13.18 2.23 4.38
CA HIS A 4 12.72 3.16 3.35
C HIS A 4 11.25 2.92 3.00
N HIS A 5 10.49 3.99 2.80
CA HIS A 5 9.15 3.95 2.22
C HIS A 5 9.26 3.94 0.69
N VAL A 6 8.84 2.84 0.08
CA VAL A 6 8.92 2.63 -1.37
C VAL A 6 7.52 2.48 -1.91
N PHE A 7 7.17 3.28 -2.92
CA PHE A 7 5.86 3.24 -3.56
C PHE A 7 6.00 2.49 -4.88
N LEU A 8 5.34 1.35 -4.95
CA LEU A 8 5.28 0.49 -6.11
C LEU A 8 3.99 0.75 -6.87
N VAL A 9 4.05 0.75 -8.20
CA VAL A 9 2.87 0.76 -9.07
C VAL A 9 2.66 -0.62 -9.69
N LEU A 10 1.39 -1.03 -9.75
CA LEU A 10 0.92 -2.33 -10.22
C LEU A 10 0.04 -2.08 -11.45
N GLY A 11 0.23 -2.88 -12.50
CA GLY A 11 -0.62 -2.84 -13.69
C GLY A 11 -0.90 -4.25 -14.25
N SER A 12 -2.15 -4.57 -14.58
CA SER A 12 -2.52 -5.86 -15.18
C SER A 12 -3.75 -5.76 -16.08
N ASN A 13 -3.75 -6.49 -17.19
CA ASN A 13 -4.95 -6.65 -18.03
C ASN A 13 -5.21 -8.10 -18.52
N ILE A 14 -4.42 -9.07 -18.04
CA ILE A 14 -4.70 -10.50 -18.23
C ILE A 14 -5.08 -11.05 -16.87
N ASN A 15 -6.29 -11.61 -16.72
CA ASN A 15 -6.85 -12.09 -15.46
C ASN A 15 -6.54 -11.17 -14.26
N PRO A 16 -6.85 -9.86 -14.37
CA PRO A 16 -6.16 -8.86 -13.55
C PRO A 16 -6.52 -8.92 -12.07
N VAL A 17 -7.75 -9.32 -11.72
CA VAL A 17 -8.16 -9.51 -10.32
C VAL A 17 -7.37 -10.63 -9.64
N GLU A 18 -7.22 -11.76 -10.32
CA GLU A 18 -6.49 -12.94 -9.82
C GLU A 18 -5.00 -12.60 -9.66
N ASN A 19 -4.41 -11.95 -10.67
CA ASN A 19 -3.01 -11.55 -10.65
C ASN A 19 -2.71 -10.46 -9.60
N PHE A 20 -3.61 -9.51 -9.38
CA PHE A 20 -3.47 -8.51 -8.31
C PHE A 20 -3.45 -9.17 -6.93
N ARG A 21 -4.39 -10.08 -6.66
CA ARG A 21 -4.46 -10.82 -5.39
C ARG A 21 -3.24 -11.70 -5.17
N ALA A 22 -2.76 -12.39 -6.21
CA ALA A 22 -1.55 -13.20 -6.14
C ALA A 22 -0.29 -12.35 -5.96
N CYS A 23 -0.19 -11.23 -6.67
CA CYS A 23 0.91 -10.27 -6.56
C CYS A 23 1.03 -9.73 -5.14
N LEU A 24 -0.07 -9.34 -4.51
CA LEU A 24 -0.03 -8.80 -3.16
C LEU A 24 0.52 -9.83 -2.16
N LYS A 25 0.12 -11.11 -2.26
CA LYS A 25 0.66 -12.17 -1.42
C LYS A 25 2.17 -12.32 -1.59
N LEU A 26 2.66 -12.31 -2.83
CA LEU A 26 4.09 -12.39 -3.14
C LEU A 26 4.85 -11.14 -2.65
N LEU A 27 4.24 -9.95 -2.71
CA LEU A 27 4.85 -8.74 -2.14
C LEU A 27 4.94 -8.83 -0.62
N GLN A 28 3.91 -9.34 0.07
CA GLN A 28 3.91 -9.55 1.53
C GLN A 28 4.98 -10.55 2.00
N GLU A 29 5.40 -11.49 1.16
CA GLU A 29 6.49 -12.42 1.48
C GLU A 29 7.88 -11.75 1.45
N ASN A 30 8.00 -10.58 0.81
CA ASN A 30 9.28 -9.92 0.56
C ASN A 30 9.41 -8.53 1.22
N PHE A 31 8.28 -7.89 1.54
CA PHE A 31 8.22 -6.52 2.04
C PHE A 31 7.16 -6.37 3.12
N ASP A 32 7.34 -5.40 4.02
CA ASP A 32 6.25 -4.97 4.90
C ASP A 32 5.31 -4.05 4.10
N ILE A 33 4.08 -4.51 3.85
CA ILE A 33 3.06 -3.68 3.19
C ILE A 33 2.55 -2.64 4.18
N TRP A 34 2.81 -1.37 3.87
CA TRP A 34 2.40 -0.26 4.70
C TRP A 34 1.01 0.25 4.32
N ASN A 35 0.74 0.45 3.03
CA ASN A 35 -0.52 1.02 2.56
C ASN A 35 -0.87 0.57 1.13
N LEU A 36 -2.16 0.60 0.80
CA LEU A 36 -2.69 0.24 -0.52
C LEU A 36 -3.62 1.34 -1.03
N SER A 37 -3.40 1.78 -2.26
CA SER A 37 -4.37 2.65 -2.93
C SER A 37 -5.63 1.87 -3.34
N PRO A 38 -6.74 2.55 -3.65
CA PRO A 38 -7.82 1.95 -4.42
C PRO A 38 -7.33 1.38 -5.76
N VAL A 39 -8.03 0.36 -6.27
CA VAL A 39 -7.79 -0.14 -7.63
C VAL A 39 -8.59 0.68 -8.63
N TYR A 40 -7.95 0.97 -9.77
CA TYR A 40 -8.55 1.71 -10.87
C TYR A 40 -8.48 0.90 -12.16
N GLU A 41 -9.63 0.71 -12.81
CA GLU A 41 -9.71 0.25 -14.18
C GLU A 41 -9.51 1.42 -15.14
N THR A 42 -8.63 1.29 -16.13
CA THR A 42 -8.32 2.34 -17.11
C THR A 42 -8.20 1.77 -18.52
N PRO A 43 -8.54 2.55 -19.57
CA PRO A 43 -8.28 2.15 -20.94
C PRO A 43 -6.77 1.96 -21.18
N PRO A 44 -6.39 1.05 -22.10
CA PRO A 44 -4.99 0.86 -22.47
C PRO A 44 -4.40 2.10 -23.15
N VAL A 45 -3.12 2.37 -22.88
CA VAL A 45 -2.38 3.48 -23.51
C VAL A 45 -1.53 2.93 -24.67
N GLY A 46 -1.61 3.59 -25.83
CA GLY A 46 -0.83 3.23 -27.02
C GLY A 46 -1.48 2.12 -27.85
N PHE A 47 -1.28 0.86 -27.47
CA PHE A 47 -1.92 -0.27 -28.18
C PHE A 47 -3.33 -0.47 -27.64
N THR A 48 -4.36 -0.03 -28.37
CA THR A 48 -5.72 0.06 -27.81
C THR A 48 -6.60 -1.17 -28.04
N GLU A 49 -6.20 -2.07 -28.93
CA GLU A 49 -6.92 -3.33 -29.22
C GLU A 49 -6.60 -4.41 -28.18
N GLN A 50 -6.85 -4.11 -26.90
CA GLN A 50 -6.66 -5.00 -25.77
C GLN A 50 -7.62 -4.70 -24.62
N ALA A 51 -7.69 -5.59 -23.64
CA ALA A 51 -8.51 -5.40 -22.45
C ALA A 51 -8.05 -4.19 -21.61
N PRO A 52 -8.97 -3.54 -20.87
CA PRO A 52 -8.63 -2.51 -19.88
C PRO A 52 -7.65 -3.02 -18.82
N PHE A 53 -6.86 -2.11 -18.27
CA PHE A 53 -5.93 -2.40 -17.19
C PHE A 53 -6.55 -2.11 -15.84
N LEU A 54 -6.33 -2.99 -14.85
CA LEU A 54 -6.35 -2.60 -13.45
C LEU A 54 -5.00 -1.99 -13.09
N ASN A 55 -5.03 -0.87 -12.38
CA ASN A 55 -3.86 -0.17 -11.85
C ASN A 55 -4.06 0.17 -10.38
N ALA A 56 -2.99 0.07 -9.61
CA ALA A 56 -2.94 0.49 -8.22
C ALA A 56 -1.51 0.88 -7.84
N ALA A 57 -1.36 1.54 -6.70
CA ALA A 57 -0.11 1.72 -5.99
C ALA A 57 -0.13 1.00 -4.63
N VAL A 58 1.04 0.57 -4.19
CA VAL A 58 1.31 -0.10 -2.92
C VAL A 58 2.53 0.54 -2.28
N GLU A 59 2.38 0.98 -1.04
CA GLU A 59 3.48 1.49 -0.24
C GLU A 59 4.06 0.35 0.60
N VAL A 60 5.37 0.15 0.53
CA VAL A 60 6.09 -0.88 1.26
C VAL A 60 7.25 -0.30 2.04
N ILE A 61 7.59 -0.93 3.17
CA ILE A 61 8.80 -0.62 3.93
C ILE A 61 9.85 -1.70 3.64
N THR A 62 11.07 -1.25 3.34
CA THR A 62 12.19 -2.16 3.06
C THR A 62 13.54 -1.54 3.45
N GLU A 63 14.49 -2.40 3.85
CA GLU A 63 15.91 -2.01 4.02
C GLU A 63 16.75 -2.32 2.78
N LEU A 64 16.14 -2.87 1.72
CA LEU A 64 16.81 -3.26 0.49
C LEU A 64 17.14 -2.03 -0.35
N ASP A 65 18.20 -2.14 -1.16
CA ASP A 65 18.52 -1.12 -2.16
C ASP A 65 17.61 -1.23 -3.41
N PRO A 66 17.51 -0.17 -4.24
CA PRO A 66 16.63 -0.15 -5.40
C PRO A 66 16.86 -1.28 -6.42
N ALA A 67 18.11 -1.75 -6.58
CA ALA A 67 18.40 -2.84 -7.52
C ALA A 67 17.89 -4.17 -6.97
N SER A 68 18.08 -4.43 -5.67
CA SER A 68 17.52 -5.59 -4.98
C SER A 68 16.00 -5.62 -5.03
N VAL A 69 15.34 -4.48 -4.77
CA VAL A 69 13.87 -4.36 -4.91
C VAL A 69 13.46 -4.69 -6.36
N LYS A 70 14.13 -4.11 -7.37
CA LYS A 70 13.77 -4.38 -8.78
C LYS A 70 13.93 -5.85 -9.16
N THR A 71 14.95 -6.54 -8.65
CA THR A 71 15.13 -7.99 -8.85
C THR A 71 13.97 -8.80 -8.27
N ILE A 72 13.49 -8.45 -7.06
CA ILE A 72 12.33 -9.09 -6.46
C ILE A 72 11.07 -8.84 -7.29
N LEU A 73 10.81 -7.59 -7.71
CA LEU A 73 9.66 -7.27 -8.55
C LEU A 73 9.67 -8.07 -9.86
N GLN A 74 10.83 -8.17 -10.52
CA GLN A 74 10.96 -9.00 -11.73
C GLN A 74 10.74 -10.49 -11.47
N SER A 75 11.15 -10.99 -10.30
CA SER A 75 10.86 -12.37 -9.88
C SER A 75 9.36 -12.61 -9.72
N ILE A 76 8.66 -11.70 -9.05
CA ILE A 76 7.19 -11.76 -8.87
C ILE A 76 6.48 -11.74 -10.21
N GLU A 77 6.87 -10.84 -11.11
CA GLU A 77 6.32 -10.80 -12.47
C GLU A 77 6.51 -12.11 -13.24
N ASN A 78 7.69 -12.72 -13.14
CA ASN A 78 7.98 -13.99 -13.79
C ASN A 78 7.15 -15.14 -13.18
N GLN A 79 6.99 -15.17 -11.85
CA GLN A 79 6.14 -16.16 -11.17
C GLN A 79 4.67 -16.05 -11.58
N LEU A 80 4.20 -14.82 -11.84
CA LEU A 80 2.86 -14.54 -12.35
C LEU A 80 2.77 -14.61 -13.89
N GLY A 81 3.78 -15.17 -14.56
CA GLY A 81 3.72 -15.48 -15.98
C GLY A 81 3.86 -14.28 -16.92
N ARG A 82 4.51 -13.20 -16.49
CA ARG A 82 4.76 -12.04 -17.36
C ARG A 82 5.66 -12.45 -18.54
N VAL A 83 5.14 -12.29 -19.76
CA VAL A 83 5.90 -12.47 -21.01
C VAL A 83 6.24 -11.09 -21.57
N ARG A 84 7.53 -10.85 -21.86
CA ARG A 84 8.00 -9.60 -22.46
C ARG A 84 8.13 -9.75 -23.97
N ASP A 85 7.26 -9.10 -24.73
CA ASP A 85 7.39 -9.01 -26.18
C ASP A 85 8.45 -7.96 -26.56
N PRO A 86 9.58 -8.35 -27.18
CA PRO A 86 10.62 -7.40 -27.58
C PRO A 86 10.16 -6.41 -28.66
N ASN A 87 9.08 -6.71 -29.38
CA ASN A 87 8.54 -5.89 -30.46
C ASN A 87 7.34 -5.04 -30.02
N ASN A 88 6.75 -5.32 -28.84
CA ASN A 88 5.59 -4.60 -28.35
C ASN A 88 5.68 -4.34 -26.83
N LYS A 89 6.25 -3.20 -26.46
CA LYS A 89 6.31 -2.75 -25.06
C LYS A 89 4.93 -2.53 -24.42
N ASN A 90 3.88 -2.36 -25.22
CA ASN A 90 2.50 -2.13 -24.78
C ASN A 90 1.64 -3.39 -24.86
N ALA A 91 2.25 -4.57 -25.00
CA ALA A 91 1.53 -5.83 -25.03
C ALA A 91 0.76 -6.08 -23.72
N PRO A 92 -0.35 -6.83 -23.79
CA PRO A 92 -1.06 -7.32 -22.61
C PRO A 92 -0.13 -8.05 -21.64
N ARG A 93 -0.40 -7.93 -20.34
CA ARG A 93 0.45 -8.49 -19.29
C ARG A 93 -0.36 -8.95 -18.08
N THR A 94 0.13 -10.03 -17.49
CA THR A 94 -0.40 -10.61 -16.25
C THR A 94 -0.15 -9.72 -15.04
N ILE A 95 1.04 -9.12 -14.94
CA ILE A 95 1.34 -8.08 -13.95
C ILE A 95 2.55 -7.26 -14.43
N ASP A 96 2.60 -6.00 -14.01
CA ASP A 96 3.67 -5.03 -14.22
C ASP A 96 3.96 -4.38 -12.88
N LEU A 97 5.22 -4.36 -12.45
CA LEU A 97 5.67 -3.83 -11.17
C LEU A 97 6.85 -2.89 -11.36
N ASP A 98 6.64 -1.62 -11.00
CA ASP A 98 7.64 -0.58 -11.08
C ASP A 98 7.78 0.20 -9.78
N ILE A 99 9.00 0.65 -9.50
CA ILE A 99 9.30 1.53 -8.37
C ILE A 99 8.98 2.95 -8.84
N ALA A 100 7.98 3.58 -8.22
CA ALA A 100 7.53 4.91 -8.59
C ALA A 100 8.13 6.00 -7.70
N LEU A 101 8.18 5.78 -6.38
CA LEU A 101 8.74 6.72 -5.41
C LEU A 101 9.61 5.97 -4.39
N TRP A 102 10.58 6.69 -3.81
CA TRP A 102 11.45 6.20 -2.75
C TRP A 102 11.71 7.32 -1.76
N ASP A 103 11.06 7.27 -0.60
CA ASP A 103 11.01 8.37 0.36
C ASP A 103 10.74 9.72 -0.34
N LYS A 104 11.71 10.64 -0.28
CA LYS A 104 11.79 11.89 -1.05
C LYS A 104 13.05 11.95 -1.94
N ALA A 105 13.63 10.79 -2.22
CA ALA A 105 14.89 10.68 -2.94
C ALA A 105 14.69 10.86 -4.45
N VAL A 106 15.74 11.39 -5.10
CA VAL A 106 15.81 11.56 -6.55
C VAL A 106 17.08 10.89 -7.04
N PHE A 107 16.93 9.84 -7.86
CA PHE A 107 18.07 9.09 -8.37
C PHE A 107 17.72 8.30 -9.63
N THR A 108 18.77 7.81 -10.28
CA THR A 108 18.68 6.81 -11.33
C THR A 108 19.32 5.51 -10.88
N TYR A 109 18.76 4.37 -11.27
CA TYR A 109 19.28 3.07 -10.87
C TYR A 109 19.24 2.06 -12.01
N GLY A 110 20.06 1.01 -11.86
CA GLY A 110 20.14 -0.14 -12.76
C GLY A 110 20.62 0.19 -14.19
N GLU A 111 20.80 -0.85 -14.99
CA GLU A 111 21.41 -0.73 -16.33
C GLU A 111 20.56 0.05 -17.34
N LYS A 112 19.24 0.13 -17.11
CA LYS A 112 18.32 0.88 -17.98
C LYS A 112 18.14 2.34 -17.57
N ASN A 113 18.86 2.82 -16.55
CA ASN A 113 18.71 4.16 -15.98
C ASN A 113 17.24 4.45 -15.58
N TRP A 114 16.62 3.53 -14.86
CA TRP A 114 15.29 3.76 -14.28
C TRP A 114 15.36 4.97 -13.34
N GLN A 115 14.35 5.83 -13.37
CA GLN A 115 14.34 7.08 -12.63
C GLN A 115 13.36 6.97 -11.46
N VAL A 116 13.74 7.52 -10.31
CA VAL A 116 12.88 7.74 -9.17
C VAL A 116 12.97 9.23 -8.81
N PRO A 117 11.84 9.96 -8.69
CA PRO A 117 10.48 9.54 -9.02
C PRO A 117 10.28 9.13 -10.48
N ASP A 118 9.29 8.27 -10.75
CA ASP A 118 8.96 7.86 -12.11
C ASP A 118 8.42 9.08 -12.92
N PRO A 119 9.07 9.47 -14.04
CA PRO A 119 8.66 10.60 -14.85
C PRO A 119 7.27 10.46 -15.49
N ASP A 120 6.79 9.23 -15.66
CA ASP A 120 5.48 8.98 -16.26
C ASP A 120 4.31 9.34 -15.33
N ILE A 121 4.58 9.58 -14.03
CA ILE A 121 3.63 10.17 -13.07
C ILE A 121 3.09 11.50 -13.59
N LEU A 122 3.92 12.32 -14.24
CA LEU A 122 3.50 13.63 -14.75
C LEU A 122 2.60 13.54 -16.01
N ARG A 123 2.43 12.34 -16.57
CA ARG A 123 1.84 12.13 -17.89
C ARG A 123 0.62 11.23 -17.85
N PHE A 124 0.61 10.25 -16.95
CA PHE A 124 -0.35 9.17 -16.96
C PHE A 124 -1.16 9.11 -15.67
N ILE A 125 -2.48 9.31 -15.80
CA ILE A 125 -3.42 9.29 -14.68
C ILE A 125 -3.44 7.93 -13.96
N HIS A 126 -3.17 6.84 -14.67
CA HIS A 126 -3.14 5.49 -14.09
C HIS A 126 -1.94 5.25 -13.16
N LEU A 127 -0.90 6.10 -13.20
CA LEU A 127 0.16 6.18 -12.18
C LEU A 127 -0.17 7.25 -11.15
N ALA A 128 -0.50 8.46 -11.61
CA ALA A 128 -0.64 9.63 -10.74
C ALA A 128 -1.78 9.47 -9.73
N ARG A 129 -2.94 8.93 -10.13
CA ARG A 129 -4.11 8.83 -9.26
C ARG A 129 -3.89 7.85 -8.09
N PRO A 130 -3.44 6.60 -8.32
CA PRO A 130 -3.13 5.69 -7.21
C PRO A 130 -2.06 6.23 -6.26
N LEU A 131 -1.00 6.86 -6.79
CA LEU A 131 0.06 7.44 -5.95
C LEU A 131 -0.43 8.66 -5.17
N ALA A 132 -1.29 9.49 -5.75
CA ALA A 132 -1.92 10.61 -5.04
C ALA A 132 -2.84 10.15 -3.90
N ASP A 133 -3.45 8.97 -4.00
CA ASP A 133 -4.23 8.40 -2.89
C ASP A 133 -3.35 7.96 -1.71
N LEU A 134 -2.09 7.60 -1.96
CA LEU A 134 -1.15 7.17 -0.93
C LEU A 134 -0.31 8.32 -0.35
N ALA A 135 0.15 9.23 -1.22
CA ALA A 135 1.07 10.31 -0.87
C ALA A 135 0.59 11.65 -1.47
N PRO A 136 -0.60 12.15 -1.07
CA PRO A 136 -1.22 13.32 -1.69
C PRO A 136 -0.36 14.59 -1.59
N ASP A 137 0.42 14.72 -0.52
CA ASP A 137 1.27 15.87 -0.22
C ASP A 137 2.71 15.75 -0.76
N TYR A 138 3.04 14.64 -1.44
CA TYR A 138 4.35 14.48 -2.06
C TYR A 138 4.54 15.51 -3.16
N VAL A 139 5.56 16.37 -3.03
CA VAL A 139 5.93 17.37 -4.05
C VAL A 139 6.86 16.72 -5.06
N TYR A 140 6.42 16.65 -6.32
CA TYR A 140 7.26 16.06 -7.38
C TYR A 140 8.49 16.97 -7.64
N PRO A 141 9.74 16.47 -7.64
CA PRO A 141 10.96 17.29 -7.64
C PRO A 141 11.06 18.34 -8.75
N ASP A 142 10.62 17.99 -9.96
CA ASP A 142 10.63 18.88 -11.14
C ASP A 142 9.32 19.67 -11.32
N SER A 143 8.44 19.64 -10.31
CA SER A 143 7.18 20.36 -10.28
C SER A 143 7.06 21.16 -8.98
N THR A 144 6.21 22.19 -9.00
CA THR A 144 5.76 22.83 -7.75
C THR A 144 4.48 22.21 -7.20
N ASP A 145 3.91 21.26 -7.94
CA ASP A 145 2.67 20.59 -7.60
C ASP A 145 2.91 19.36 -6.72
N THR A 146 1.97 19.11 -5.81
CA THR A 146 1.86 17.83 -5.11
C THR A 146 1.27 16.75 -6.03
N LEU A 147 1.40 15.47 -5.66
CA LEU A 147 0.78 14.38 -6.43
C LEU A 147 -0.74 14.52 -6.52
N ALA A 148 -1.40 14.97 -5.45
CA ALA A 148 -2.83 15.30 -5.50
C ALA A 148 -3.13 16.32 -6.61
N LYS A 149 -2.31 17.37 -6.70
CA LYS A 149 -2.50 18.42 -7.70
C LYS A 149 -2.15 17.97 -9.12
N ILE A 150 -1.14 17.11 -9.27
CA ILE A 150 -0.79 16.49 -10.55
C ILE A 150 -1.94 15.62 -11.05
N ALA A 151 -2.50 14.76 -10.18
CA ALA A 151 -3.61 13.88 -10.52
C ALA A 151 -4.88 14.66 -10.95
N GLU A 152 -5.17 15.79 -10.31
CA GLU A 152 -6.28 16.68 -10.70
C GLU A 152 -6.12 17.29 -12.10
N LYS A 153 -4.88 17.57 -12.52
CA LYS A 153 -4.60 18.23 -13.81
C LYS A 153 -4.62 17.27 -14.99
N LEU A 154 -4.44 15.97 -14.74
CA LEU A 154 -4.39 14.97 -15.79
C LEU A 154 -5.80 14.57 -16.27
N PRO A 155 -5.97 14.26 -17.57
CA PRO A 155 -7.26 13.82 -18.09
C PRO A 155 -7.72 12.49 -17.45
N ILE A 156 -8.93 12.47 -16.91
CA ILE A 156 -9.53 11.30 -16.22
C ILE A 156 -10.41 10.43 -17.14
N HIS A 157 -10.23 10.48 -18.46
CA HIS A 157 -11.14 9.78 -19.37
C HIS A 157 -11.05 8.25 -19.22
N GLY A 158 -12.16 7.64 -18.79
CA GLY A 158 -12.30 6.19 -18.71
C GLY A 158 -11.69 5.54 -17.47
N ILE A 159 -11.29 6.31 -16.44
CA ILE A 159 -10.86 5.75 -15.16
C ILE A 159 -12.07 5.42 -14.28
N THR A 160 -12.14 4.19 -13.80
CA THR A 160 -13.22 3.73 -12.90
C THR A 160 -12.62 3.02 -11.69
N ARG A 161 -13.11 3.35 -10.49
CA ARG A 161 -12.66 2.69 -9.26
C ARG A 161 -13.28 1.29 -9.15
N ARG A 162 -12.49 0.31 -8.70
CA ARG A 162 -12.83 -1.12 -8.58
C ARG A 162 -12.66 -1.59 -7.13
N ASP A 163 -13.66 -1.30 -6.30
CA ASP A 163 -13.65 -1.63 -4.87
C ASP A 163 -13.73 -3.14 -4.57
N ASP A 164 -14.17 -3.94 -5.54
CA ASP A 164 -14.31 -5.39 -5.42
C ASP A 164 -12.97 -6.15 -5.42
N VAL A 165 -11.91 -5.54 -5.93
CA VAL A 165 -10.62 -6.23 -6.14
C VAL A 165 -9.94 -6.55 -4.81
N TRP A 166 -9.97 -5.57 -3.90
CA TRP A 166 -9.42 -5.68 -2.54
C TRP A 166 -10.41 -6.16 -1.49
N ALA A 167 -11.71 -6.22 -1.78
CA ALA A 167 -12.77 -6.44 -0.79
C ALA A 167 -12.58 -7.69 0.10
N ASP A 168 -12.01 -8.77 -0.45
CA ASP A 168 -11.82 -10.04 0.27
C ASP A 168 -10.43 -10.19 0.91
N LEU A 169 -9.58 -9.17 0.81
CA LEU A 169 -8.25 -9.23 1.41
C LEU A 169 -8.34 -8.90 2.91
N PRO A 170 -7.66 -9.67 3.77
CA PRO A 170 -7.52 -9.29 5.17
C PRO A 170 -6.71 -7.98 5.21
N PHE A 171 -7.39 -6.85 5.36
CA PHE A 171 -6.72 -5.58 5.47
C PHE A 171 -6.07 -5.49 6.84
N LEU A 172 -4.81 -5.06 6.85
CA LEU A 172 -4.14 -4.66 8.07
C LEU A 172 -4.66 -3.27 8.41
N LEU A 173 -5.53 -3.13 9.40
CA LEU A 173 -5.88 -1.80 9.89
C LEU A 173 -4.70 -1.30 10.72
N ARG A 174 -3.91 -0.40 10.13
CA ARG A 174 -2.91 0.39 10.87
C ARG A 174 -3.58 1.65 11.40
N ILE A 175 -3.52 1.84 12.71
CA ILE A 175 -4.06 3.01 13.40
C ILE A 175 -2.86 3.76 13.95
N SER A 176 -2.57 4.92 13.37
CA SER A 176 -1.61 5.85 13.95
C SER A 176 -2.36 6.78 14.88
N VAL A 177 -1.94 6.82 16.15
CA VAL A 177 -2.49 7.73 17.14
C VAL A 177 -1.41 8.71 17.55
N ASP A 178 -1.52 9.95 17.06
CA ASP A 178 -0.67 11.05 17.49
C ASP A 178 -1.12 11.54 18.87
N PHE A 179 -0.30 11.32 19.89
CA PHE A 179 -0.51 11.88 21.22
C PHE A 179 0.31 13.17 21.39
N ASN A 180 -0.36 14.32 21.52
CA ASN A 180 0.27 15.55 22.01
C ASN A 180 -0.02 15.83 23.51
N ALA A 181 -0.36 14.79 24.28
CA ALA A 181 -0.73 14.77 25.70
C ALA A 181 -2.16 15.26 26.03
N LEU A 182 -2.80 14.55 26.98
CA LEU A 182 -4.05 14.93 27.65
C LEU A 182 -3.80 14.93 29.16
N SER A 183 -4.09 16.05 29.82
CA SER A 183 -4.02 16.21 31.28
C SER A 183 -5.43 16.40 31.83
N LEU A 184 -5.80 15.61 32.84
CA LEU A 184 -7.03 15.77 33.61
C LEU A 184 -6.64 15.97 35.09
N ASP A 185 -7.08 17.07 35.70
CA ASP A 185 -6.76 17.47 37.08
C ASP A 185 -5.26 17.43 37.45
N GLY A 186 -4.39 17.80 36.50
CA GLY A 186 -2.95 17.91 36.73
C GLY A 186 -2.19 16.59 36.81
N LYS A 187 -2.81 15.45 36.43
CA LYS A 187 -2.17 14.15 36.30
C LYS A 187 -2.14 13.72 34.83
N MET A 188 -1.00 13.16 34.42
CA MET A 188 -0.86 12.50 33.13
C MET A 188 -1.66 11.20 33.13
N VAL A 189 -2.55 11.02 32.15
CA VAL A 189 -3.36 9.79 31.98
C VAL A 189 -2.89 9.05 30.73
N ARG A 190 -2.68 7.73 30.84
CA ARG A 190 -2.39 6.85 29.68
C ARG A 190 -3.71 6.41 29.04
N ILE A 191 -3.82 6.57 27.72
CA ILE A 191 -5.10 6.46 26.99
C ILE A 191 -5.10 5.14 26.21
N ASN A 192 -5.96 4.19 26.63
CA ASN A 192 -6.19 2.91 25.93
C ASN A 192 -7.70 2.58 25.75
N THR A 193 -8.61 3.50 26.04
CA THR A 193 -10.05 3.17 26.13
C THR A 193 -10.90 3.68 24.96
N ASP A 194 -10.61 4.86 24.41
CA ASP A 194 -11.42 5.44 23.32
C ASP A 194 -11.10 4.87 21.94
N ILE A 195 -9.82 4.53 21.69
CA ILE A 195 -9.39 3.82 20.48
C ILE A 195 -10.08 2.46 20.41
N HIS A 196 -10.16 1.75 21.53
CA HIS A 196 -10.83 0.45 21.63
C HIS A 196 -12.30 0.54 21.19
N GLN A 197 -13.08 1.47 21.73
CA GLN A 197 -14.50 1.61 21.35
C GLN A 197 -14.72 2.09 19.91
N TYR A 198 -13.85 2.93 19.37
CA TYR A 198 -13.96 3.36 17.97
C TYR A 198 -13.69 2.19 17.00
N LEU A 199 -12.72 1.32 17.33
CA LEU A 199 -12.37 0.16 16.51
C LEU A 199 -13.40 -0.95 16.51
N LEU A 200 -14.01 -1.22 17.66
CA LEU A 200 -15.09 -2.21 17.78
C LEU A 200 -16.29 -1.91 16.88
N ASN A 201 -16.49 -0.65 16.51
CA ASN A 201 -17.60 -0.22 15.65
C ASN A 201 -17.31 -0.30 14.14
N ILE A 202 -16.05 -0.49 13.73
CA ILE A 202 -15.62 -0.37 12.33
C ILE A 202 -15.02 -1.69 11.78
N LEU A 203 -14.55 -2.57 12.65
CA LEU A 203 -13.75 -3.72 12.23
C LEU A 203 -14.59 -4.98 11.91
N HIS A 204 -14.31 -5.59 10.74
CA HIS A 204 -14.82 -6.88 10.27
C HIS A 204 -14.22 -8.06 11.07
N PRO A 205 -14.96 -9.17 11.30
CA PRO A 205 -14.42 -10.38 11.94
C PRO A 205 -13.22 -10.92 11.16
N GLY A 206 -12.02 -10.91 11.77
CA GLY A 206 -10.79 -11.39 11.14
C GLY A 206 -9.69 -10.35 10.92
N LEU A 207 -9.85 -9.14 11.45
CA LEU A 207 -8.86 -8.07 11.35
C LEU A 207 -7.71 -8.19 12.36
N ARG A 208 -6.48 -8.07 11.86
CA ARG A 208 -5.28 -7.87 12.68
C ARG A 208 -4.99 -6.37 12.76
N VAL A 209 -4.90 -5.84 13.97
CA VAL A 209 -4.64 -4.42 14.25
C VAL A 209 -3.23 -4.28 14.78
N ILE A 210 -2.40 -3.47 14.12
CA ILE A 210 -1.05 -3.14 14.60
C ILE A 210 -1.06 -1.67 15.03
N LEU A 211 -0.73 -1.45 16.31
CA LEU A 211 -0.67 -0.12 16.93
C LEU A 211 0.79 0.33 17.01
N TYR A 212 1.09 1.50 16.44
CA TYR A 212 2.40 2.13 16.55
C TYR A 212 2.35 3.22 17.62
N ALA A 213 3.18 3.09 18.65
CA ALA A 213 3.44 4.17 19.61
C ALA A 213 4.74 4.88 19.21
N SER A 214 4.75 6.22 19.21
CA SER A 214 5.99 6.95 18.94
C SER A 214 6.94 6.84 20.14
N HIS A 215 8.18 6.43 19.84
CA HIS A 215 9.33 6.12 20.71
C HIS A 215 9.36 4.68 21.29
N ASP A 216 10.22 3.86 20.65
CA ASP A 216 10.88 2.62 21.10
C ASP A 216 10.05 1.46 21.68
N LEU A 217 8.73 1.44 21.50
CA LEU A 217 7.90 0.29 21.86
C LEU A 217 6.93 -0.08 20.74
N GLU A 218 7.22 -1.21 20.08
CA GLU A 218 6.24 -1.92 19.25
C GLU A 218 5.34 -2.75 20.17
N VAL A 219 4.03 -2.55 20.07
CA VAL A 219 3.04 -3.38 20.78
C VAL A 219 2.16 -4.05 19.74
N GLU A 220 2.34 -5.36 19.58
CA GLU A 220 1.44 -6.18 18.78
C GLU A 220 0.25 -6.61 19.63
N ALA A 221 -0.98 -6.36 19.15
CA ALA A 221 -2.20 -6.82 19.80
C ALA A 221 -3.05 -7.66 18.84
N MET A 222 -3.42 -8.87 19.25
CA MET A 222 -4.39 -9.69 18.53
C MET A 222 -5.78 -9.51 19.15
N ILE A 223 -6.71 -8.99 18.35
CA ILE A 223 -8.12 -8.91 18.75
C ILE A 223 -8.81 -10.20 18.31
N HIS A 224 -9.39 -10.93 19.27
CA HIS A 224 -10.15 -12.15 18.99
C HIS A 224 -11.64 -11.82 18.97
N CYS A 225 -12.33 -12.34 17.96
CA CYS A 225 -13.78 -12.31 17.85
C CYS A 225 -14.33 -13.67 18.28
N GLU A 226 -15.17 -13.68 19.31
CA GLU A 226 -15.90 -14.87 19.74
C GLU A 226 -17.41 -14.59 19.71
N GLN A 227 -18.22 -15.63 19.52
CA GLN A 227 -19.66 -15.54 19.67
C GLN A 227 -20.05 -15.87 21.09
N ASP A 228 -20.91 -15.04 21.70
CA ASP A 228 -21.46 -15.38 23.01
C ASP A 228 -22.44 -16.55 22.91
N SER A 229 -22.92 -17.02 24.06
CA SER A 229 -23.90 -18.10 24.14
C SER A 229 -25.24 -17.82 23.41
N GLN A 230 -25.47 -16.59 22.96
CA GLN A 230 -26.64 -16.15 22.20
C GLN A 230 -26.33 -15.91 20.71
N GLY A 231 -25.10 -16.17 20.27
CA GLY A 231 -24.66 -16.01 18.88
C GLY A 231 -24.35 -14.57 18.50
N GLN A 232 -24.20 -13.67 19.47
CA GLN A 232 -23.80 -12.30 19.22
C GLN A 232 -22.27 -12.19 19.24
N ASP A 233 -21.71 -11.60 18.18
CA ASP A 233 -20.26 -11.39 18.08
C ASP A 233 -19.81 -10.37 19.15
N TRP A 234 -18.79 -10.72 19.92
CA TRP A 234 -18.12 -9.83 20.86
C TRP A 234 -16.61 -10.03 20.79
N TRP A 235 -15.90 -8.99 21.22
CA TRP A 235 -14.50 -8.82 20.92
C TRP A 235 -13.72 -8.64 22.21
N TYR A 236 -12.57 -9.30 22.33
CA TYR A 236 -11.64 -9.05 23.43
C TYR A 236 -10.20 -8.96 22.91
N GLY A 237 -9.46 -8.00 23.45
CA GLY A 237 -8.02 -7.86 23.27
C GLY A 237 -7.35 -7.96 24.63
N ILE A 238 -6.62 -9.04 24.88
CA ILE A 238 -5.70 -9.12 26.01
C ILE A 238 -4.30 -8.92 25.42
N PRO A 239 -3.60 -7.83 25.71
CA PRO A 239 -2.17 -7.82 25.57
C PRO A 239 -1.62 -8.74 26.67
N ASP A 240 -0.76 -9.68 26.31
CA ASP A 240 -0.03 -10.51 27.28
C ASP A 240 1.01 -9.63 27.97
N TRP A 241 0.61 -8.96 29.06
CA TRP A 241 1.47 -8.07 29.84
C TRP A 241 2.35 -8.83 30.84
N ASP A 242 2.15 -10.14 31.03
CA ASP A 242 2.83 -10.91 32.07
C ASP A 242 4.25 -11.37 31.70
N THR A 243 4.75 -11.02 30.50
CA THR A 243 6.12 -11.32 30.07
C THR A 243 7.07 -10.13 29.97
N MET A 244 6.64 -8.90 30.32
CA MET A 244 7.51 -7.72 30.43
C MET A 244 7.90 -7.38 31.89
N HIS A 245 8.17 -8.41 32.69
CA HIS A 245 9.06 -8.24 33.83
C HIS A 245 10.48 -8.64 33.39
N ASP A 246 11.37 -7.65 33.44
CA ASP A 246 12.79 -7.64 33.07
C ASP A 246 13.10 -7.32 31.60
N LEU A 247 13.19 -6.01 31.29
CA LEU A 247 14.31 -5.37 30.59
C LEU A 247 14.27 -3.84 30.80
#